data_AF-A0A9E2N6U2-F1
#
_entry.id   AF-A0A9E2N6U2-F1
#
_cell.length_a   1.000
_cell.length_b   1.000
_cell.length_c   1.000
_cell.angle_alpha   90.00
_cell.angle_beta   90.00
_cell.angle_gamma   90.00
#
_symmetry.space_group_name_H-M   'P 1'
#
loop_
_entity.id
_entity.type
_entity.pdbx_description
1 polymer ?
#
loop_
_entity_poly.entity_id
_entity_poly.type
_entity_poly.pdbx_seq_one_letter_code
_entity_poly.pdbx_strand_id
1 'polypeptide(L)'
;MTVNEIRNIVEKFAQACRRVKEAGFDAVQLHFAHEDLEKRSMILEEFGIPVKQAVCEGCRNEKGEIRHNSTRCSVYPYPENKGVKFCFECEDFPCDHLHPYADQAEVKAHNLKVFNLCLIKKMGLDEWARKAIDIGETYFNGKWTL
;
A
#
# COMPACT_ATOMS: atom_id res chain seq x y z
N MET A 1 -17.18 15.76 22.20
CA MET A 1 -16.82 16.35 20.90
C MET A 1 -18.06 16.91 20.24
N THR A 2 -18.00 18.12 19.70
CA THR A 2 -19.11 18.78 19.01
C THR A 2 -19.20 18.30 17.56
N VAL A 3 -20.37 18.48 16.93
CA VAL A 3 -20.56 18.17 15.50
C VAL A 3 -19.56 18.94 14.61
N ASN A 4 -19.19 20.16 15.02
CA ASN A 4 -18.22 20.97 14.30
C ASN A 4 -16.79 20.43 14.44
N GLU A 5 -16.44 19.87 15.59
CA GLU A 5 -15.14 19.20 15.77
C GLU A 5 -15.03 17.93 14.92
N ILE A 6 -16.12 17.16 14.82
CA ILE A 6 -16.18 15.96 13.97
C ILE A 6 -16.01 16.33 12.49
N ARG A 7 -16.72 17.36 12.01
CA ARG A 7 -16.61 17.85 10.63
C ARG A 7 -15.18 18.30 10.29
N ASN A 8 -14.55 19.05 11.20
CA ASN A 8 -13.18 19.52 11.02
C ASN A 8 -12.17 18.35 10.93
N ILE A 9 -12.38 17.28 11.70
CA ILE A 9 -11.54 16.07 11.65
C ILE A 9 -11.72 15.34 10.32
N VAL A 10 -12.97 15.16 9.87
CA VAL A 10 -13.29 14.51 8.58
C VAL A 10 -12.66 15.27 7.41
N GLU A 11 -12.74 16.60 7.44
CA GLU A 11 -12.22 17.45 6.37
C GLU A 11 -10.69 17.43 6.29
N LYS A 12 -10.01 17.48 7.44
CA LYS A 12 -8.55 17.33 7.52
C LYS A 12 -8.08 15.96 7.04
N PHE A 13 -8.81 14.89 7.40
CA PHE A 13 -8.51 13.54 6.94
C PHE A 13 -8.67 13.42 5.41
N ALA A 14 -9.75 13.97 4.85
CA ALA A 14 -9.97 14.00 3.41
C ALA A 14 -8.88 14.79 2.66
N GLN A 15 -8.39 15.89 3.23
CA GLN A 15 -7.28 16.67 2.68
C GLN A 15 -5.97 15.86 2.66
N ALA A 16 -5.67 15.13 3.74
CA ALA A 16 -4.49 14.29 3.83
C ALA A 16 -4.53 13.13 2.82
N CYS A 17 -5.69 12.46 2.67
CA CYS A 17 -5.86 11.42 1.65
C CYS A 17 -5.70 11.94 0.22
N ARG A 18 -6.16 13.18 -0.07
CA ARG A 18 -5.95 13.83 -1.37
C ARG A 18 -4.47 14.07 -1.64
N ARG A 19 -3.74 14.63 -0.69
CA ARG A 19 -2.29 14.88 -0.82
C ARG A 19 -1.51 13.58 -0.97
N VAL A 20 -1.84 12.53 -0.20
CA VAL A 20 -1.24 11.20 -0.34
C VAL A 20 -1.52 10.63 -1.74
N LYS A 21 -2.73 10.83 -2.28
CA LYS A 21 -3.07 10.41 -3.65
C LYS A 21 -2.34 11.23 -4.72
N GLU A 22 -2.22 12.54 -4.55
CA GLU A 22 -1.55 13.48 -5.46
C GLU A 22 -0.02 13.32 -5.46
N ALA A 23 0.57 12.98 -4.31
CA ALA A 23 1.99 12.69 -4.16
C ALA A 23 2.37 11.25 -4.61
N GLY A 24 1.42 10.50 -5.18
CA GLY A 24 1.64 9.13 -5.65
C GLY A 24 1.86 8.12 -4.52
N PHE A 25 1.52 8.48 -3.27
CA PHE A 25 1.73 7.60 -2.14
C PHE A 25 0.64 6.51 -2.03
N ASP A 26 1.05 5.26 -1.84
CA ASP A 26 0.22 4.15 -1.39
C ASP A 26 0.60 3.73 0.05
N ALA A 27 -0.29 3.03 0.75
CA ALA A 27 -0.11 2.65 2.16
C ALA A 27 1.17 1.83 2.43
N VAL A 28 1.82 1.33 1.37
CA VAL A 28 3.06 0.56 1.42
C VAL A 28 4.25 1.47 1.80
N GLN A 29 4.29 2.73 1.35
CA GLN A 29 5.39 3.64 1.68
C GLN A 29 5.37 4.11 3.14
N LEU A 30 4.19 4.19 3.79
CA LEU A 30 4.08 4.41 5.24
C LEU A 30 4.66 3.24 6.05
N HIS A 31 4.52 2.01 5.55
CA HIS A 31 5.15 0.84 6.16
C HIS A 31 6.67 0.85 5.96
N PHE A 32 7.17 1.28 4.79
CA PHE A 32 8.62 1.48 4.59
C PHE A 32 9.22 2.61 5.43
N ALA A 33 8.42 3.59 5.84
CA ALA A 33 8.82 4.61 6.81
C ALA A 33 8.82 4.08 8.26
N HIS A 34 8.34 2.85 8.53
CA HIS A 34 8.22 2.33 9.89
C HIS A 34 9.55 2.25 10.65
N GLU A 35 10.65 1.97 9.95
CA GLU A 35 11.98 1.92 10.57
C GLU A 35 12.83 3.15 10.26
N ASP A 36 12.29 4.11 9.51
CA ASP A 36 13.03 5.25 8.96
C ASP A 36 12.45 6.59 9.45
N LEU A 37 13.13 7.18 10.43
CA LEU A 37 12.73 8.44 11.06
C LEU A 37 12.78 9.63 10.09
N GLU A 38 13.68 9.63 9.11
CA GLU A 38 13.75 10.69 8.10
C GLU A 38 12.52 10.64 7.21
N LYS A 39 12.15 9.44 6.73
CA LYS A 39 10.92 9.25 5.93
C LYS A 39 9.66 9.59 6.73
N ARG A 40 9.59 9.29 8.03
CA ARG A 40 8.48 9.72 8.88
C ARG A 40 8.41 11.23 9.07
N SER A 41 9.56 11.90 9.09
CA SER A 41 9.62 13.36 9.23
C SER A 41 9.14 14.05 7.95
N MET A 42 9.47 13.51 6.77
CA MET A 42 8.89 13.95 5.50
C MET A 42 7.36 13.79 5.47
N ILE A 43 6.82 12.71 6.03
CA ILE A 43 5.36 12.50 6.14
C ILE A 43 4.71 13.55 7.06
N LEU A 44 5.38 13.96 8.14
CA LEU A 44 4.92 15.05 9.00
C LEU A 44 4.89 16.38 8.24
N GLU A 45 5.96 16.72 7.53
CA GLU A 45 6.10 17.99 6.81
C GLU A 45 5.09 18.11 5.66
N GLU A 46 4.93 17.05 4.87
CA GLU A 46 4.06 17.05 3.69
C GLU A 46 2.57 16.92 4.05
N PHE A 47 2.25 16.13 5.08
CA PHE A 47 0.86 15.75 5.38
C PHE A 47 0.33 16.25 6.72
N GLY A 48 1.17 16.85 7.57
CA GLY A 48 0.78 17.33 8.90
C GLY A 48 0.40 16.20 9.87
N ILE A 49 0.78 14.96 9.57
CA ILE A 49 0.53 13.79 10.40
C ILE A 49 1.66 13.69 11.45
N PRO A 50 1.37 13.72 12.76
CA PRO A 50 2.39 13.54 13.78
C PRO A 50 3.26 12.31 13.50
N VAL A 51 4.59 12.42 13.63
CA VAL A 51 5.54 11.30 13.40
C VAL A 51 5.12 10.02 14.15
N LYS A 52 4.62 10.16 15.38
CA LYS A 52 4.13 9.03 16.19
C LYS A 52 2.86 8.36 15.64
N GLN A 53 2.14 9.04 14.75
CA GLN A 53 0.95 8.55 14.06
C GLN A 53 1.25 8.06 12.64
N ALA A 54 2.44 8.37 12.10
CA ALA A 54 2.94 7.86 10.83
C ALA A 54 3.63 6.48 11.02
N VAL A 55 2.93 5.57 11.69
CA VAL A 55 3.39 4.22 11.98
C VAL A 55 2.37 3.25 11.37
N CYS A 56 2.83 2.45 10.41
CA CYS A 56 2.05 1.39 9.77
C CYS A 56 2.75 0.05 10.06
N GLU A 57 2.11 -0.80 10.85
CA GLU A 57 2.62 -2.14 11.19
C GLU A 57 2.39 -3.15 10.06
N GLY A 58 1.74 -2.70 8.98
CA GLY A 58 1.44 -3.48 7.80
C GLY A 58 0.12 -4.24 7.90
N CYS A 59 -0.48 -4.52 6.73
CA CYS A 59 -1.85 -5.02 6.63
C CYS A 59 -2.11 -6.32 7.42
N ARG A 60 -1.09 -7.17 7.62
CA ARG A 60 -1.24 -8.41 8.39
C ARG A 60 -1.31 -8.19 9.89
N ASN A 61 -0.42 -7.35 10.42
CA ASN A 61 -0.40 -7.02 11.83
C ASN A 61 -1.65 -6.21 12.22
N GLU A 62 -2.15 -5.39 11.29
CA GLU A 62 -3.35 -4.57 11.45
C GLU A 62 -4.64 -5.22 10.94
N LYS A 63 -4.63 -6.51 10.56
CA LYS A 63 -5.82 -7.27 10.12
C LYS A 63 -6.65 -6.63 8.98
N GLY A 64 -5.95 -5.91 8.10
CA GLY A 64 -6.53 -5.15 6.99
C GLY A 64 -7.14 -3.80 7.37
N GLU A 65 -7.10 -3.42 8.65
CA GLU A 65 -7.63 -2.17 9.22
C GLU A 65 -6.54 -1.10 9.32
N ILE A 66 -5.92 -0.78 8.18
CA ILE A 66 -4.89 0.26 8.13
C ILE A 66 -5.49 1.60 8.54
N ARG A 67 -4.93 2.23 9.58
CA ARG A 67 -5.40 3.50 10.16
C ARG A 67 -5.61 4.62 9.14
N HIS A 68 -4.81 4.63 8.09
CA HIS A 68 -4.83 5.67 7.04
C HIS A 68 -5.79 5.35 5.89
N ASN A 69 -6.42 4.17 5.89
CA ASN A 69 -7.47 3.82 4.96
C ASN A 69 -8.83 4.20 5.54
N SER A 70 -9.72 4.73 4.71
CA SER A 70 -11.10 5.05 5.11
C SER A 70 -11.95 3.81 5.42
N THR A 71 -11.55 2.65 4.90
CA THR A 71 -12.24 1.37 5.07
C THR A 71 -11.25 0.23 5.21
N ARG A 72 -11.65 -0.83 5.92
CA ARG A 72 -10.91 -2.10 5.95
C ARG A 72 -10.71 -2.62 4.52
N CYS A 73 -9.53 -3.17 4.25
CA CYS A 73 -9.22 -3.79 2.96
C CYS A 73 -10.20 -4.95 2.68
N SER A 74 -10.96 -4.85 1.59
CA SER A 74 -11.93 -5.88 1.17
C SER A 74 -11.26 -7.19 0.75
N VAL A 75 -9.99 -7.12 0.31
CA VAL A 75 -9.22 -8.29 -0.15
C VAL A 75 -8.56 -9.03 1.02
N TYR A 76 -8.36 -8.38 2.17
CA TYR A 76 -7.63 -8.95 3.31
C TYR A 76 -8.20 -10.31 3.80
N PRO A 77 -9.52 -10.46 3.99
CA PRO A 77 -10.09 -11.72 4.51
C PRO A 77 -10.01 -12.87 3.51
N TYR A 78 -9.82 -12.60 2.22
CA TYR A 78 -9.90 -13.60 1.17
C TYR A 78 -8.87 -14.74 1.32
N PRO A 79 -7.55 -14.47 1.41
CA PRO A 79 -6.57 -15.53 1.64
C PRO A 79 -6.80 -16.27 2.97
N GLU A 80 -7.20 -15.57 4.05
CA GLU A 80 -7.52 -16.20 5.34
C GLU A 80 -8.68 -17.21 5.21
N ASN A 81 -9.75 -16.84 4.51
CA ASN A 81 -10.90 -17.70 4.25
C ASN A 81 -10.56 -18.93 3.40
N LYS A 82 -9.51 -18.83 2.57
CA LYS A 82 -8.98 -19.91 1.75
C LYS A 82 -7.91 -20.74 2.47
N GLY A 83 -7.58 -20.42 3.73
CA GLY A 83 -6.58 -21.13 4.52
C GLY A 83 -5.14 -20.90 4.05
N VAL A 84 -4.88 -19.83 3.29
CA VAL A 84 -3.55 -19.50 2.76
C VAL A 84 -3.02 -18.20 3.36
N LYS A 85 -1.69 -18.07 3.50
CA LYS A 85 -1.04 -16.91 4.12
C LYS A 85 -0.75 -15.81 3.09
N PHE A 86 -0.51 -16.20 1.85
CA PHE A 86 -0.23 -15.32 0.73
C PHE A 86 -1.19 -15.57 -0.42
N CYS A 87 -1.55 -14.51 -1.14
CA CYS A 87 -2.43 -14.63 -2.30
C CYS A 87 -1.86 -15.60 -3.35
N PHE A 88 -0.54 -15.66 -3.54
CA PHE A 88 0.09 -16.53 -4.53
C PHE A 88 -0.01 -18.04 -4.22
N GLU A 89 -0.33 -18.39 -2.96
CA GLU A 89 -0.55 -19.76 -2.50
C GLU A 89 -1.99 -20.24 -2.79
N CYS A 90 -2.91 -19.32 -3.11
CA CYS A 90 -4.27 -19.66 -3.47
C CYS A 90 -4.31 -20.36 -4.84
N GLU A 91 -5.12 -21.41 -4.98
CA GLU A 91 -5.35 -22.10 -6.26
C GLU A 91 -5.99 -21.19 -7.29
N ASP A 92 -6.84 -20.26 -6.84
CA ASP A 92 -7.51 -19.26 -7.69
C ASP A 92 -6.59 -18.10 -8.08
N PHE A 93 -5.30 -18.13 -7.73
CA PHE A 93 -4.39 -17.02 -8.02
C PHE A 93 -3.92 -17.01 -9.48
N PRO A 94 -3.99 -15.86 -10.18
CA PRO A 94 -4.56 -14.57 -9.76
C PRO A 94 -6.10 -14.55 -9.85
N CYS A 95 -6.77 -13.94 -8.88
CA CYS A 95 -8.23 -13.84 -8.83
C CYS A 95 -8.74 -12.41 -9.10
N ASP A 96 -10.06 -12.24 -9.24
CA ASP A 96 -10.71 -10.96 -9.53
C ASP A 96 -10.42 -9.86 -8.50
N HIS A 97 -10.12 -10.24 -7.24
CA HIS A 97 -9.69 -9.28 -6.22
C HIS A 97 -8.32 -8.65 -6.50
N LEU A 98 -7.55 -9.22 -7.41
CA LEU A 98 -6.25 -8.75 -7.87
C LEU A 98 -6.29 -8.27 -9.32
N HIS A 99 -7.49 -8.03 -9.89
CA HIS A 99 -7.61 -7.56 -11.26
C HIS A 99 -6.92 -6.19 -11.43
N PRO A 100 -5.97 -6.05 -12.38
CA PRO A 100 -5.31 -4.78 -12.66
C PRO A 100 -6.27 -3.82 -13.38
N TYR A 101 -6.24 -2.53 -13.04
CA TYR A 101 -7.07 -1.52 -13.68
C TYR A 101 -6.22 -0.51 -14.45
N ALA A 102 -6.64 -0.12 -15.64
CA ALA A 102 -5.95 0.99 -16.33
C ALA A 102 -6.18 2.33 -15.60
N ASP A 103 -7.32 2.49 -14.91
CA ASP A 103 -7.62 3.68 -14.12
C ASP A 103 -6.60 3.88 -13.00
N GLN A 104 -6.00 5.07 -12.96
CA GLN A 104 -5.00 5.49 -11.98
C GLN A 104 -3.72 4.62 -11.96
N ALA A 105 -3.43 3.83 -13.01
CA ALA A 105 -2.24 2.98 -13.07
C ALA A 105 -0.92 3.78 -13.04
N GLU A 106 -0.98 5.05 -13.43
CA GLU A 106 0.13 6.01 -13.40
C GLU A 106 0.46 6.53 -12.00
N VAL A 107 -0.51 6.51 -11.08
CA VAL A 107 -0.32 6.97 -9.69
C VAL A 107 -0.45 5.85 -8.65
N LYS A 108 -1.06 4.72 -9.00
CA LYS A 108 -1.25 3.55 -8.13
C LYS A 108 -0.48 2.35 -8.66
N ALA A 109 0.43 1.83 -7.85
CA ALA A 109 1.25 0.66 -8.17
C ALA A 109 0.50 -0.69 -8.02
N HIS A 110 -0.81 -0.72 -8.31
CA HIS A 110 -1.61 -1.94 -8.11
C HIS A 110 -1.18 -3.07 -9.07
N ASN A 111 -0.68 -2.75 -10.27
CA ASN A 111 -0.14 -3.72 -11.22
C ASN A 111 1.15 -4.36 -10.70
N LEU A 112 2.00 -3.56 -10.05
CA LEU A 112 3.25 -4.01 -9.46
C LEU A 112 3.01 -5.04 -8.35
N LYS A 113 1.91 -4.91 -7.59
CA LYS A 113 1.51 -5.88 -6.55
C LYS A 113 1.35 -7.29 -7.13
N VAL A 114 0.61 -7.44 -8.23
CA VAL A 114 0.36 -8.77 -8.84
C VAL A 114 1.65 -9.33 -9.42
N PHE A 115 2.42 -8.50 -10.11
CA PHE A 115 3.72 -8.90 -10.64
C PHE A 115 4.67 -9.39 -9.54
N ASN A 116 4.77 -8.66 -8.43
CA ASN A 116 5.57 -9.06 -7.27
C ASN A 116 5.10 -10.38 -6.65
N LEU A 117 3.79 -10.61 -6.54
CA LEU A 117 3.25 -11.89 -6.06
C LEU A 117 3.63 -13.05 -6.99
N CYS A 118 3.62 -12.85 -8.31
CA CYS A 118 4.09 -13.83 -9.29
C CYS A 118 5.60 -14.11 -9.14
N LEU A 119 6.41 -13.07 -8.93
CA LEU A 119 7.84 -13.24 -8.72
C LEU A 119 8.14 -13.99 -7.43
N ILE A 120 7.50 -13.62 -6.31
CA ILE A 120 7.65 -14.33 -5.03
C ILE A 120 7.25 -15.81 -5.19
N LYS A 121 6.16 -16.11 -5.91
CA LYS A 121 5.78 -17.51 -6.21
C LYS A 121 6.87 -18.25 -6.99
N LYS A 122 7.51 -17.57 -7.94
CA LYS A 122 8.52 -18.15 -8.85
C LYS A 122 9.87 -18.37 -8.17
N MET A 123 10.34 -17.41 -7.38
CA MET A 123 11.73 -17.38 -6.88
C MET A 123 11.85 -17.39 -5.35
N GLY A 124 10.74 -17.31 -4.63
CA GLY A 124 10.73 -17.16 -3.17
C GLY A 124 10.89 -15.70 -2.71
N LEU A 125 10.55 -15.45 -1.45
CA LEU A 125 10.52 -14.12 -0.86
C LEU A 125 11.91 -13.47 -0.79
N ASP A 126 12.93 -14.22 -0.37
CA ASP A 126 14.26 -13.68 -0.14
C ASP A 126 14.95 -13.23 -1.44
N GLU A 127 14.79 -14.03 -2.51
CA GLU A 127 15.34 -13.69 -3.82
C GLU A 127 14.59 -12.52 -4.46
N TRP A 128 13.26 -12.47 -4.29
CA TRP A 128 12.47 -11.31 -4.71
C TRP A 128 12.90 -10.04 -3.97
N ALA A 129 13.11 -10.11 -2.65
CA ALA A 129 13.47 -8.95 -1.83
C ALA A 129 14.78 -8.29 -2.30
N ARG A 130 15.77 -9.09 -2.75
CA ARG A 130 17.02 -8.58 -3.34
C ARG A 130 16.82 -7.79 -4.63
N LYS A 131 15.72 -8.03 -5.35
CA LYS A 131 15.39 -7.39 -6.63
C LYS A 131 14.31 -6.32 -6.52
N ALA A 132 13.68 -6.16 -5.35
CA ALA A 132 12.49 -5.35 -5.18
C ALA A 132 12.70 -3.87 -5.57
N ILE A 133 13.88 -3.33 -5.27
CA ILE A 133 14.27 -1.96 -5.66
C ILE A 133 14.33 -1.84 -7.18
N ASP A 134 15.10 -2.70 -7.85
CA ASP A 134 15.26 -2.68 -9.31
C ASP A 134 13.93 -2.89 -10.05
N ILE A 135 13.07 -3.75 -9.51
CA ILE A 135 11.71 -3.97 -10.01
C ILE A 135 10.88 -2.69 -9.92
N GLY A 136 10.94 -1.99 -8.77
CA GLY A 136 10.27 -0.71 -8.57
C GLY A 136 10.81 0.36 -9.52
N GLU A 137 12.12 0.51 -9.61
CA GLU A 137 12.78 1.47 -10.52
C GLU A 137 12.37 1.22 -11.98
N THR A 138 12.35 -0.04 -12.42
CA THR A 138 11.90 -0.40 -13.76
C THR A 138 10.42 -0.05 -13.96
N TYR A 139 9.56 -0.32 -12.98
CA TYR A 139 8.12 -0.06 -13.07
C TYR A 139 7.80 1.43 -13.15
N PHE A 140 8.45 2.26 -12.32
CA PHE A 140 8.13 3.69 -12.23
C PHE A 140 8.91 4.56 -13.22
N ASN A 141 10.16 4.21 -13.52
CA ASN A 141 11.08 5.06 -14.30
C ASN A 141 11.47 4.44 -15.65
N GLY A 142 11.16 3.16 -15.87
CA GLY A 142 11.43 2.48 -17.13
C GLY A 142 10.66 3.08 -18.30
N LYS A 143 11.32 3.17 -19.46
CA LYS A 143 10.65 3.49 -20.72
C LYS A 143 10.23 2.20 -21.41
N TRP A 144 8.96 2.13 -21.80
CA TRP A 144 8.47 0.98 -22.56
C TRP A 144 9.25 0.85 -23.87
N THR A 145 9.67 -0.38 -24.17
CA THR A 145 10.41 -0.78 -25.38
C THR A 145 9.86 -2.12 -25.88
N LEU A 146 9.99 -2.38 -27.18
CA LEU A 146 9.55 -3.62 -27.85
C LEU A 146 10.66 -4.68 -27.87
#